data_AF-A0A2V8JVL8-F1
#
_entry.id   AF-A0A2V8JVL8-F1
#
_cell.length_a   1.000
_cell.length_b   1.000
_cell.length_c   1.000
_cell.angle_alpha   90.00
_cell.angle_beta   90.00
_cell.angle_gamma   90.00
#
_symmetry.space_group_name_H-M   'P 1'
#
loop_
_entity.id
_entity.type
_entity.pdbx_description
1 polymer ?
#
loop_
_entity_poly.entity_id
_entity_poly.type
_entity_poly.pdbx_seq_one_letter_code
_entity_poly.pdbx_strand_id
1 'polypeptide(L)' 'MGTNVDFKRPDGKQCAGYYGEPEKGSKAPGVVLIQEWWGLNNQIKGVADRLTQAGYRTLVPD' A
#
# COMPACT_ATOMS: atom_id res chain seq x y z
N MET A 1 1.37 3.67 -10.59
CA MET A 1 1.36 4.54 -9.40
C MET A 1 0.18 4.12 -8.56
N GLY A 2 0.38 3.97 -7.25
CA GLY A 2 -0.68 3.61 -6.32
C GLY A 2 -1.67 4.75 -6.05
N THR A 3 -2.72 4.41 -5.32
CA THR A 3 -3.83 5.28 -4.95
C THR A 3 -4.06 5.26 -3.45
N ASN A 4 -4.65 6.33 -2.91
CA ASN A 4 -5.12 6.29 -1.52
C ASN A 4 -6.39 5.43 -1.44
N VAL A 5 -6.50 4.61 -0.41
CA VAL A 5 -7.62 3.71 -0.14
C VAL A 5 -8.02 3.80 1.33
N ASP A 6 -9.28 3.51 1.62
CA ASP A 6 -9.78 3.29 2.97
C ASP A 6 -10.20 1.83 3.13
N PHE A 7 -9.87 1.23 4.27
CA PHE A 7 -10.25 -0.15 4.58
C PHE A 7 -10.70 -0.31 6.04
N LYS A 8 -11.67 -1.22 6.21
CA LYS A 8 -12.26 -1.51 7.51
C LYS A 8 -11.34 -2.42 8.31
N ARG A 9 -11.01 -1.98 9.52
CA ARG A 9 -10.25 -2.74 10.51
C ARG A 9 -11.17 -3.70 11.28
N PRO A 10 -10.61 -4.77 11.88
CA PRO A 10 -11.38 -5.71 12.70
C PRO A 10 -12.07 -5.07 13.92
N ASP A 11 -11.57 -3.94 14.41
CA ASP A 11 -12.17 -3.16 15.51
C ASP A 11 -13.37 -2.28 15.06
N GLY A 12 -13.78 -2.39 13.79
CA GLY A 12 -14.90 -1.65 13.22
C GLY A 12 -14.55 -0.25 12.73
N LYS A 13 -13.33 0.24 12.96
CA LYS A 13 -12.89 1.56 12.48
C LYS A 13 -12.38 1.49 11.04
N GLN A 14 -12.35 2.64 10.37
CA GLN A 14 -11.64 2.78 9.09
C GLN A 14 -10.15 3.08 9.34
N CYS A 15 -9.33 2.77 8.34
CA CYS A 15 -7.92 3.14 8.26
C CYS A 15 -7.63 3.48 6.80
N ALA A 16 -6.92 4.59 6.59
CA ALA A 16 -6.46 4.99 5.28
C ALA A 16 -5.16 4.26 4.94
N GLY A 17 -4.80 4.23 3.67
CA GLY A 17 -3.50 3.73 3.24
C GLY A 17 -3.22 4.02 1.78
N TYR A 18 -2.00 3.71 1.36
CA TYR A 18 -1.59 3.78 -0.03
C TYR A 18 -1.54 2.36 -0.61
N TYR A 19 -2.28 2.13 -1.69
CA TYR A 19 -2.39 0.84 -2.34
C TYR A 19 -1.86 0.89 -3.76
N GLY A 20 -1.02 -0.09 -4.11
CA GLY A 20 -0.48 -0.28 -5.44
C GLY A 20 -0.93 -1.62 -6.01
N GLU A 21 -1.49 -1.57 -7.22
CA GLU A 21 -1.89 -2.77 -7.96
C GLU A 21 -1.05 -2.92 -9.24
N PRO A 22 -0.34 -4.04 -9.41
CA PRO A 22 0.46 -4.30 -10.61
C PRO A 22 -0.42 -4.81 -11.76
N GLU A 23 0.14 -4.97 -12.96
CA GLU A 23 -0.58 -5.49 -14.14
C GLU A 23 -1.25 -6.85 -13.92
N LYS A 24 -0.63 -7.72 -13.10
CA LYS A 24 -1.20 -9.03 -12.73
C LYS A 24 -2.40 -8.93 -11.78
N GLY A 25 -2.73 -7.72 -11.31
CA GLY A 25 -3.87 -7.42 -10.45
C GLY A 25 -3.91 -8.28 -9.19
N SER A 26 -5.11 -8.75 -8.85
CA SER A 26 -5.39 -9.59 -7.68
C SER A 26 -4.61 -10.92 -7.63
N LYS A 27 -4.02 -11.39 -8.74
CA LYS A 27 -3.21 -12.61 -8.80
C LYS A 27 -1.76 -12.40 -8.36
N ALA A 28 -1.31 -11.14 -8.22
CA ALA A 28 0.04 -10.84 -7.75
C ALA A 28 0.21 -11.13 -6.25
N PRO A 29 1.42 -11.54 -5.81
CA PRO A 29 1.75 -11.62 -4.38
C PRO A 29 1.59 -10.25 -3.70
N GLY A 30 1.17 -10.24 -2.44
CA GLY A 30 0.97 -9.02 -1.66
C GLY A 30 2.14 -8.73 -0.70
N VAL A 31 2.45 -7.44 -0.54
CA VAL A 31 3.42 -6.92 0.44
C VAL A 31 2.76 -5.81 1.25
N VAL A 32 2.82 -5.91 2.57
CA VAL A 32 2.44 -4.80 3.47
C VAL A 32 3.72 -4.08 3.88
N LEU A 33 3.79 -2.79 3.59
CA LEU A 33 4.91 -1.93 3.97
C LEU A 33 4.52 -1.18 5.25
N ILE A 34 5.42 -1.18 6.23
CA ILE A 34 5.23 -0.45 7.48
C ILE A 34 6.07 0.82 7.41
N GLN A 35 5.41 1.96 7.61
CA GLN A 35 6.03 3.27 7.56
C GLN A 35 6.94 3.55 8.75
N GLU A 36 7.86 4.48 8.56
CA GLU A 36 8.64 5.07 9.65
C GLU A 36 7.80 6.06 10.47
N TRP A 37 8.39 6.64 11.52
CA TRP A 37 7.75 7.62 12.40
C TRP A 37 7.08 8.80 11.67
N TRP A 38 7.59 9.18 10.50
CA TRP A 38 7.11 10.32 9.71
C TRP A 38 5.80 10.06 8.95
N GLY A 39 5.21 8.88 9.12
CA GLY A 39 3.92 8.56 8.53
C GLY A 39 3.99 8.33 7.01
N LEU A 40 2.82 8.45 6.37
CA LEU A 40 2.63 8.11 4.97
C LEU A 40 3.13 9.22 4.03
N ASN A 41 4.45 9.29 3.85
CA ASN A 41 5.13 10.32 3.06
C ASN A 41 5.52 9.86 1.63
N ASN A 42 6.13 10.76 0.85
CA ASN A 42 6.54 10.48 -0.53
C ASN A 42 7.61 9.39 -0.65
N GLN A 43 8.47 9.23 0.36
CA GLN A 43 9.51 8.21 0.34
C GLN A 43 8.88 6.82 0.42
N ILE A 44 8.00 6.55 1.39
CA ILE A 44 7.39 5.23 1.55
C ILE A 44 6.42 4.90 0.41
N LYS A 45 5.69 5.90 -0.12
CA LYS A 45 4.88 5.76 -1.35
C LYS A 45 5.75 5.39 -2.55
N GLY A 46 6.92 6.01 -2.70
CA GLY A 46 7.88 5.67 -3.76
C GLY A 46 8.41 4.24 -3.65
N VAL A 47 8.64 3.74 -2.42
CA VAL A 47 9.02 2.33 -2.21
C VAL A 47 7.87 1.38 -2.60
N ALA A 48 6.63 1.70 -2.23
CA ALA A 48 5.44 0.94 -2.63
C ALA A 48 5.27 0.92 -4.16
N ASP A 49 5.45 2.06 -4.83
CA ASP A 49 5.40 2.14 -6.28
C ASP A 49 6.46 1.27 -6.96
N ARG A 50 7.70 1.27 -6.45
CA ARG A 50 8.77 0.43 -6.99
C ARG A 50 8.47 -1.06 -6.86
N LEU A 51 7.92 -1.49 -5.73
CA LEU A 51 7.50 -2.88 -5.52
C LEU A 51 6.29 -3.24 -6.37
N THR A 52 5.38 -2.30 -6.60
CA THR A 52 4.26 -2.47 -7.52
C THR A 52 4.74 -2.69 -8.94
N GLN A 53 5.70 -1.88 -9.41
CA GLN A 53 6.33 -2.06 -10.72
C GLN A 53 7.09 -3.40 -10.84
N ALA A 54 7.60 -3.95 -9.73
CA ALA A 54 8.20 -5.27 -9.70
C ALA A 54 7.18 -6.42 -9.71
N GLY A 55 5.87 -6.12 -9.74
CA GLY A 55 4.80 -7.11 -9.87
C GLY A 55 4.17 -7.57 -8.57
N TYR A 56 4.38 -6.84 -7.47
CA TYR A 56 3.72 -7.08 -6.18
C TYR A 56 2.51 -6.17 -6.01
N ARG A 57 1.45 -6.64 -5.36
CA ARG A 57 0.48 -5.74 -4.75
C ARG A 57 1.09 -5.16 -3.50
N THR A 58 0.93 -3.87 -3.28
CA THR A 58 1.48 -3.20 -2.10
C THR A 58 0.40 -2.48 -1.32
N LEU A 59 0.48 -2.54 0.00
CA LEU A 59 -0.33 -1.72 0.91
C LEU A 59 0.59 -1.05 1.93
N VAL A 60 0.48 0.26 2.08
CA VAL A 60 1.06 1.04 3.18
C VAL A 60 -0.09 1.56 4.04
N PRO A 61 -0.38 0.96 5.21
CA PRO A 61 -1.36 1.49 6.15
C PRO A 61 -0.88 2.81 6.76
N ASP A 62 -1.79 3.78 6.96
CA ASP A 62 -1.54 5.04 7.68
C ASP A 62 -1.98 4.96 9.15
#